data_AF-A0A4Y5SK86-F1
#
_entry.id   AF-A0A4Y5SK86-F1
#
_cell.length_a   1.000
_cell.length_b   1.000
_cell.length_c   1.000
_cell.angle_alpha   90.00
_cell.angle_beta   90.00
_cell.angle_gamma   90.00
#
_symmetry.space_group_name_H-M   'P 1'
#
loop_
_entity.id
_entity.type
_entity.pdbx_description
1 polymer ?
#
loop_
_entity_poly.entity_id
_entity_poly.type
_entity_poly.pdbx_seq_one_letter_code
_entity_poly.pdbx_strand_id
1 'polypeptide(L)'
;MEFDLNAMMGDMGVGAVVGFVTGYAVKKMMKLALALIGAYVASLLWLEQKGVLIIDKDRLFNLVGGWTHEIMTAGEKFMALLPGTAAFAGGFALGFHKG
;
A
#
# COMPACT_ATOMS: atom_id res chain seq x y z
N MET A 1 -1.17 -33.95 15.88
CA MET A 1 -1.43 -33.24 14.61
C MET A 1 -0.34 -33.68 13.65
N GLU A 2 -0.69 -34.52 12.67
CA GLU A 2 0.21 -34.81 11.54
C GLU A 2 0.33 -33.52 10.74
N PHE A 3 1.53 -32.95 10.72
CA PHE A 3 1.83 -31.81 9.86
C PHE A 3 1.91 -32.32 8.43
N ASP A 4 0.80 -32.23 7.71
CA ASP A 4 0.75 -32.56 6.29
C ASP A 4 1.41 -31.42 5.49
N LEU A 5 2.74 -31.44 5.49
CA LEU A 5 3.62 -30.43 4.88
C LEU A 5 3.30 -30.21 3.40
N ASN A 6 2.74 -31.21 2.72
CA ASN A 6 2.39 -31.15 1.30
C ASN A 6 1.12 -30.30 1.06
N ALA A 7 0.11 -30.44 1.93
CA ALA A 7 -1.10 -29.61 1.89
C ALA A 7 -0.78 -28.14 2.27
N MET A 8 0.04 -27.93 3.31
CA MET A 8 0.47 -26.58 3.71
C MET A 8 1.31 -25.90 2.61
N MET A 9 2.19 -26.62 1.92
CA MET A 9 2.99 -26.07 0.82
C MET A 9 2.14 -25.72 -0.41
N GLY A 10 1.10 -26.50 -0.70
CA GLY A 10 0.10 -26.19 -1.73
C GLY A 10 -0.68 -24.91 -1.41
N ASP A 11 -1.23 -24.80 -0.20
CA ASP A 11 -2.01 -23.63 0.24
C ASP A 11 -1.15 -22.36 0.35
N MET A 12 0.09 -22.48 0.82
CA MET A 12 1.06 -21.39 0.83
C MET A 12 1.42 -20.93 -0.59
N GLY A 13 1.58 -21.86 -1.54
CA GLY A 13 1.85 -21.55 -2.94
C GLY A 13 0.73 -20.71 -3.57
N VAL A 14 -0.53 -21.07 -3.33
CA VAL A 14 -1.69 -20.30 -3.79
C VAL A 14 -1.70 -18.91 -3.14
N GLY A 15 -1.47 -18.83 -1.83
CA GLY A 15 -1.37 -17.56 -1.11
C GLY A 15 -0.31 -16.61 -1.70
N ALA A 16 0.87 -17.14 -2.05
CA ALA A 16 1.95 -16.36 -2.67
C ALA A 16 1.60 -15.86 -4.08
N VAL A 17 0.99 -16.69 -4.93
CA VAL A 17 0.58 -16.30 -6.28
C VAL A 17 -0.51 -15.22 -6.21
N VAL A 18 -1.53 -15.41 -5.36
CA VAL A 18 -2.59 -14.43 -5.14
C VAL A 18 -2.01 -13.13 -4.59
N GLY A 19 -1.11 -13.21 -3.62
CA GLY A 19 -0.37 -12.06 -3.09
C GLY A 19 0.36 -11.31 -4.20
N PHE A 20 1.11 -12.02 -5.05
CA PHE A 20 1.86 -11.43 -6.15
C PHE A 20 0.99 -10.69 -7.15
N VAL A 21 -0.10 -11.31 -7.62
CA VAL A 21 -1.04 -10.66 -8.56
C VAL A 21 -1.66 -9.43 -7.93
N THR A 22 -2.05 -9.52 -6.66
CA THR A 22 -2.64 -8.41 -5.90
C THR A 22 -1.65 -7.26 -5.76
N GLY A 23 -0.41 -7.53 -5.33
CA GLY A 23 0.64 -6.53 -5.17
C GLY A 23 0.97 -5.81 -6.48
N TYR A 24 1.04 -6.56 -7.58
CA TYR A 24 1.27 -5.99 -8.92
C TYR A 24 0.14 -5.04 -9.34
N ALA A 25 -1.12 -5.47 -9.17
CA ALA A 25 -2.29 -4.66 -9.49
C ALA A 25 -2.35 -3.38 -8.64
N VAL A 26 -2.10 -3.51 -7.32
CA VAL A 26 -2.10 -2.39 -6.37
C VAL A 26 -1.08 -1.34 -6.79
N LYS A 27 0.15 -1.71 -7.14
CA LYS A 27 1.16 -0.72 -7.53
C LYS A 27 0.79 0.04 -8.80
N LYS A 28 0.21 -0.63 -9.79
CA LYS A 28 -0.25 0.00 -11.02
C LYS A 28 -1.36 1.02 -10.74
N MET A 29 -2.30 0.67 -9.87
CA MET A 29 -3.34 1.58 -9.40
C MET A 29 -2.76 2.75 -8.58
N MET A 30 -1.77 2.48 -7.73
CA MET A 30 -1.12 3.49 -6.90
C MET A 30 -0.39 4.54 -7.73
N LYS A 31 0.26 4.14 -8.83
CA LYS A 31 0.89 5.09 -9.78
C LYS A 31 -0.15 6.07 -10.37
N LEU A 32 -1.31 5.57 -10.75
CA LEU A 32 -2.40 6.41 -11.27
C LEU A 32 -2.97 7.33 -10.17
N ALA A 33 -3.22 6.79 -8.98
CA ALA A 33 -3.71 7.57 -7.85
C ALA A 33 -2.73 8.69 -7.47
N LEU A 34 -1.44 8.38 -7.38
CA LEU A 34 -0.38 9.38 -7.12
C LEU A 34 -0.32 10.45 -8.20
N ALA A 35 -0.48 10.09 -9.48
CA ALA A 35 -0.52 11.06 -10.56
C ALA A 35 -1.71 12.02 -10.42
N LEU A 36 -2.90 11.51 -10.09
CA LEU A 36 -4.09 12.33 -9.88
C LEU A 36 -3.99 13.23 -8.65
N ILE A 37 -3.51 12.69 -7.52
CA ILE A 37 -3.29 13.46 -6.29
C ILE A 37 -2.24 14.55 -6.54
N GLY A 38 -1.13 14.21 -7.20
CA GLY A 38 -0.08 15.16 -7.54
C GLY A 38 -0.59 16.29 -8.44
N ALA A 39 -1.36 15.95 -9.48
CA ALA A 39 -1.99 16.95 -10.35
C ALA A 39 -2.96 17.87 -9.59
N TYR A 40 -3.75 17.31 -8.67
CA TYR A 40 -4.67 18.08 -7.83
C TYR A 40 -3.93 19.03 -6.89
N VAL A 41 -2.91 18.55 -6.19
CA VAL A 41 -2.08 19.38 -5.31
C VAL A 41 -1.34 20.46 -6.10
N ALA A 42 -0.80 20.13 -7.29
CA ALA A 42 -0.15 21.11 -8.16
C ALA A 42 -1.13 22.21 -8.62
N SER A 43 -2.38 21.85 -8.95
CA SER A 43 -3.43 22.81 -9.27
C SER A 43 -3.73 23.73 -8.08
N LEU A 44 -3.86 23.18 -6.87
CA LEU A 44 -4.08 23.96 -5.66
C LEU A 44 -2.94 24.97 -5.40
N LEU A 45 -1.68 24.53 -5.48
CA LEU A 45 -0.51 25.41 -5.31
C LEU A 45 -0.46 26.52 -6.37
N TRP A 46 -0.92 26.25 -7.60
CA TRP A 46 -1.02 27.27 -8.64
C TRP A 46 -2.09 28.33 -8.32
N LEU A 47 -3.22 27.94 -7.73
CA LEU A 47 -4.24 28.89 -7.26
C LEU A 47 -3.74 29.72 -6.07
N GLU A 48 -2.93 29.13 -5.19
CA GLU A 48 -2.27 29.83 -4.08
C GLU A 48 -1.37 30.95 -4.60
N GLN A 49 -0.55 30.69 -5.62
CA GLN A 49 0.32 31.70 -6.25
C GLN A 49 -0.45 32.87 -6.88
N LYS A 50 -1.67 32.62 -7.37
CA LYS A 50 -2.55 33.65 -7.93
C LYS A 50 -3.32 34.44 -6.86
N GLY A 51 -3.17 34.09 -5.59
CA GLY A 51 -3.88 34.74 -4.48
C GLY A 51 -5.38 34.44 -4.44
N VAL A 52 -5.84 33.42 -5.18
CA VAL A 52 -7.26 33.01 -5.20
C VAL A 52 -7.60 32.19 -3.96
N LEU A 53 -6.62 31.52 -3.35
CA LEU A 53 -6.81 30.66 -2.18
C LEU A 53 -5.58 30.72 -1.27
N ILE A 54 -5.78 30.57 0.05
CA ILE A 54 -4.69 30.42 1.02
C ILE A 54 -4.69 28.96 1.49
N ILE A 55 -3.56 28.27 1.32
CA ILE A 55 -3.43 26.86 1.69
C ILE A 55 -2.65 26.74 2.99
N ASP A 56 -3.27 26.14 4.01
CA ASP A 56 -2.61 25.74 5.25
C ASP A 56 -1.84 24.44 5.02
N LYS A 57 -0.53 24.58 4.76
CA LYS A 57 0.36 23.46 4.43
C LYS A 57 0.53 22.54 5.63
N ASP A 58 0.58 23.08 6.85
CA ASP A 58 0.76 22.30 8.08
C ASP A 58 -0.41 21.34 8.31
N ARG A 59 -1.65 21.82 8.13
CA ARG A 59 -2.84 20.96 8.22
C ARG A 59 -2.87 19.90 7.12
N LEU A 60 -2.49 20.26 5.89
CA LEU A 60 -2.40 19.32 4.77
C LEU A 60 -1.39 18.21 5.04
N PHE A 61 -0.19 18.56 5.52
CA PHE A 61 0.83 17.58 5.88
C PHE A 61 0.41 16.72 7.08
N ASN A 62 -0.25 17.29 8.08
CA ASN A 62 -0.76 16.51 9.22
C ASN A 62 -1.82 15.48 8.80
N LEU A 63 -2.70 15.83 7.86
CA LEU A 63 -3.67 14.88 7.30
C LEU A 63 -2.94 13.72 6.60
N VAL A 64 -1.97 14.01 5.73
CA VAL A 64 -1.19 12.95 5.06
C VAL A 64 -0.38 12.11 6.06
N GLY A 65 0.20 12.75 7.08
CA GLY A 65 0.95 12.09 8.15
C GLY A 65 0.08 11.12 8.96
N GLY A 66 -1.15 11.50 9.29
CA GLY A 66 -2.11 10.64 10.00
C GLY A 66 -2.43 9.37 9.21
N TRP A 67 -2.70 9.51 7.91
CA TRP A 67 -2.99 8.37 7.02
C TRP A 67 -1.77 7.46 6.87
N THR A 68 -0.58 8.05 6.76
CA THR A 68 0.68 7.29 6.69
C THR A 68 0.88 6.47 7.97
N HIS A 69 0.60 7.05 9.14
CA HIS A 69 0.73 6.35 10.42
C HIS A 69 -0.27 5.18 10.56
N GLU A 70 -1.51 5.35 10.10
CA GLU A 70 -2.51 4.28 10.06
C GLU A 70 -2.10 3.14 9.13
N ILE A 71 -1.57 3.44 7.95
CA ILE A 71 -1.07 2.43 7.00
C ILE A 71 0.14 1.69 7.61
N MET A 72 1.05 2.41 8.26
CA MET A 72 2.22 1.79 8.92
C MET A 72 1.79 0.87 10.05
N THR A 73 0.88 1.31 10.94
CA THR A 73 0.38 0.48 12.04
C THR A 73 -0.42 -0.73 11.55
N ALA A 74 -1.17 -0.60 10.45
CA ALA A 74 -1.79 -1.74 9.79
C ALA A 74 -0.74 -2.72 9.24
N GLY A 75 0.34 -2.21 8.65
CA GLY A 75 1.48 -3.00 8.20
C GLY A 75 2.19 -3.75 9.33
N GLU A 76 2.41 -3.11 10.48
CA GLU A 76 2.98 -3.74 11.68
C GLU A 76 2.10 -4.85 12.22
N LYS A 77 0.78 -4.63 12.28
CA LYS A 77 -0.19 -5.68 12.66
C LYS A 77 -0.18 -6.84 11.67
N PHE A 78 -0.06 -6.54 10.38
CA PHE A 78 0.06 -7.56 9.35
C PHE A 78 1.36 -8.36 9.48
N MET A 79 2.47 -7.70 9.83
CA MET A 79 3.75 -8.35 10.13
C MET A 79 3.66 -9.25 11.37
N ALA A 80 2.92 -8.85 12.41
CA ALA A 80 2.70 -9.69 13.58
C ALA A 80 1.87 -10.97 13.27
N LEU A 81 1.05 -10.95 12.23
CA LEU A 81 0.25 -12.09 11.74
C LEU A 81 1.01 -12.98 10.73
N LEU A 82 2.25 -12.62 10.36
CA LEU A 82 3.06 -13.32 9.35
C LEU A 82 3.21 -14.83 9.55
N PRO A 83 3.28 -15.42 10.77
CA PRO A 83 3.42 -16.87 10.91
C PRO A 83 2.31 -17.66 10.19
N GLY A 84 1.12 -17.07 9.98
CA GLY A 84 0.02 -17.66 9.22
C GLY A 84 -0.16 -17.14 7.78
N THR A 85 0.42 -16.00 7.41
CA THR A 85 0.20 -15.32 6.11
C THR A 85 1.48 -15.00 5.34
N ALA A 86 2.64 -15.51 5.79
CA ALA A 86 3.95 -15.21 5.23
C ALA A 86 4.05 -15.43 3.72
N ALA A 87 3.41 -16.48 3.20
CA ALA A 87 3.44 -16.77 1.77
C ALA A 87 2.72 -15.67 0.96
N PHE A 88 1.54 -15.23 1.39
CA PHE A 88 0.84 -14.10 0.78
C PHE A 88 1.64 -12.81 0.90
N ALA A 89 2.18 -12.49 2.08
CA ALA A 89 2.95 -11.28 2.31
C ALA A 89 4.20 -11.22 1.43
N GLY A 90 4.93 -12.33 1.33
CA GLY A 90 6.10 -12.46 0.46
C GLY A 90 5.73 -12.34 -1.01
N GLY A 91 4.67 -13.02 -1.45
CA GLY A 91 4.12 -12.88 -2.79
C GLY A 91 3.73 -11.44 -3.11
N PHE A 92 2.98 -10.79 -2.21
CA PHE A 92 2.54 -9.40 -2.31
C PHE A 92 3.70 -8.44 -2.41
N ALA A 93 4.70 -8.56 -1.54
CA ALA A 93 5.88 -7.70 -1.56
C ALA A 93 6.63 -7.81 -2.90
N LEU A 94 6.79 -9.03 -3.43
CA LEU A 94 7.43 -9.26 -4.74
C LEU A 94 6.60 -8.70 -5.90
N GLY A 95 5.28 -8.91 -5.87
CA GLY A 95 4.35 -8.37 -6.86
C GLY A 95 4.34 -6.85 -6.87
N PHE A 96 4.28 -6.26 -5.68
CA PHE A 96 4.36 -4.82 -5.47
C PHE A 96 5.74 -4.28 -5.87
N HIS A 97 6.85 -4.98 -5.63
CA HIS A 97 8.14 -4.49 -6.11
C HIS A 97 8.20 -4.45 -7.64
N LYS A 98 7.62 -5.46 -8.31
CA LYS A 98 7.67 -5.62 -9.78
C LYS A 98 6.63 -4.80 -10.56
N GLY A 99 5.57 -4.34 -9.90
CA GLY A 99 4.48 -3.53 -10.49
C GLY A 99 4.80 -2.07 -10.79
#